data_AF-A0AAD5GGH3-F1
#
_entry.id   AF-A0AAD5GGH3-F1
#
_cell.length_a   1.000
_cell.length_b   1.000
_cell.length_c   1.000
_cell.angle_alpha   90.00
_cell.angle_beta   90.00
_cell.angle_gamma   90.00
#
_symmetry.space_group_name_H-M   'P 1'
#
loop_
_entity.id
_entity.type
_entity.pdbx_description
1 polymer ?
#
loop_
_entity_poly.entity_id
_entity_poly.type
_entity_poly.pdbx_seq_one_letter_code
_entity_poly.pdbx_strand_id
1 'polypeptide(L)'
;MMPRWSRTLGYLYRHNKNKSVDLYLLPCRRISRVAAVEVPQAPDASAISEESLNKMFRSKPCSIALPPESPLRNEEPTYEGLRHVFLKMMLFYSKQSKSIRQANVIYRRVVSQVDKPVIYDVFRMEKTFRTNFSMLVVHMWLCLRRLKAEGNEGIELGQYVYEIYNHDLETRVSKAGVNLLLSKWMRELEKVFYGNIVAFDTAMLPEAKQDDLQNAIWKNVFAEDGSSKLDASALPAVLAFTRYIRRECTCLSLTDKEAIFSGNFIFTPLDNPKP
;
A
#
# COMPACT_ATOMS: atom_id res chain seq x y z
N MET A 1 -15.54 -7.92 14.83
CA MET A 1 -14.16 -7.46 15.09
C MET A 1 -13.23 -8.34 14.26
N MET A 2 -12.55 -7.79 13.25
CA MET A 2 -11.64 -8.61 12.44
C MET A 2 -10.46 -9.10 13.30
N PRO A 3 -9.91 -10.30 13.06
CA PRO A 3 -8.74 -10.78 13.78
C PRO A 3 -7.57 -9.80 13.61
N ARG A 4 -6.68 -9.71 14.62
CA ARG A 4 -5.47 -8.88 14.50
C ARG A 4 -4.70 -9.28 13.25
N TRP A 5 -4.44 -8.33 12.34
CA TRP A 5 -3.81 -8.61 11.04
C TRP A 5 -2.50 -9.39 11.18
N SER A 6 -1.72 -9.08 12.21
CA SER A 6 -0.47 -9.76 12.55
C SER A 6 -0.64 -11.23 12.96
N ARG A 7 -1.75 -11.57 13.63
CA ARG A 7 -2.10 -12.96 13.98
C ARG A 7 -2.54 -13.74 12.75
N THR A 8 -3.35 -13.12 11.88
CA THR A 8 -3.77 -13.71 10.61
C THR A 8 -2.56 -14.03 9.74
N LEU A 9 -1.61 -13.09 9.62
CA LEU A 9 -0.34 -13.34 8.94
C LEU A 9 0.46 -14.48 9.58
N GLY A 10 0.58 -14.52 10.91
CA GLY A 10 1.29 -15.60 11.61
C GLY A 10 0.69 -16.99 11.30
N TYR A 11 -0.64 -17.09 11.23
CA TYR A 11 -1.33 -18.32 10.82
C TYR A 11 -1.03 -18.68 9.36
N LEU A 12 -1.14 -17.70 8.46
CA LEU A 12 -0.88 -17.90 7.03
C LEU A 12 0.57 -18.30 6.75
N TYR A 13 1.55 -17.65 7.38
CA TYR A 13 2.96 -18.03 7.29
C TYR A 13 3.21 -19.48 7.72
N ARG A 14 2.59 -19.90 8.84
CA ARG A 14 2.72 -21.27 9.35
C ARG A 14 2.11 -22.30 8.42
N HIS A 15 0.97 -21.97 7.81
CA HIS A 15 0.26 -22.88 6.92
C HIS A 15 0.88 -22.94 5.51
N ASN A 16 1.51 -21.86 5.05
CA ASN A 16 2.16 -21.77 3.74
C ASN A 16 3.49 -22.55 3.68
N LYS A 17 4.12 -22.84 4.83
CA LYS A 17 5.36 -23.65 4.90
C LYS A 17 5.20 -25.07 4.31
N ASN A 18 3.96 -25.58 4.18
CA ASN A 18 3.66 -26.93 3.68
C ASN A 18 2.85 -26.99 2.37
N LYS A 19 2.38 -25.87 1.81
CA LYS A 19 1.54 -25.87 0.59
C LYS A 19 1.84 -24.64 -0.26
N SER A 20 2.98 -24.66 -0.94
CA SER A 20 3.24 -23.72 -2.01
C SER A 20 2.28 -24.00 -3.19
N VAL A 21 1.71 -22.93 -3.74
CA VAL A 21 1.23 -22.77 -5.13
C VAL A 21 -0.28 -22.63 -5.40
N ASP A 22 -1.21 -23.46 -4.90
CA ASP A 22 -2.56 -23.50 -5.55
C ASP A 22 -3.73 -22.71 -4.91
N LEU A 23 -3.64 -22.29 -3.65
CA LEU A 23 -4.83 -21.73 -2.97
C LEU A 23 -5.18 -20.27 -3.35
N TYR A 24 -4.34 -19.60 -4.13
CA TYR A 24 -4.42 -18.16 -4.40
C TYR A 24 -4.75 -17.82 -5.87
N LEU A 25 -4.96 -18.83 -6.73
CA LEU A 25 -5.24 -18.66 -8.17
C LEU A 25 -6.71 -18.26 -8.47
N LEU A 26 -7.62 -18.38 -7.50
CA LEU A 26 -9.06 -18.24 -7.72
C LEU A 26 -9.65 -16.81 -7.63
N PRO A 27 -9.07 -15.79 -6.95
CA PRO A 27 -9.74 -14.48 -6.84
C PRO A 27 -9.53 -13.54 -8.04
N CYS A 28 -8.39 -13.59 -8.74
CA CYS A 28 -8.06 -12.63 -9.82
C CYS A 28 -9.10 -12.64 -10.95
N ARG A 29 -9.57 -13.83 -11.35
CA ARG A 29 -10.64 -14.01 -12.35
C ARG A 29 -11.97 -13.34 -11.99
N ARG A 30 -12.20 -13.00 -10.71
CA ARG A 30 -13.46 -12.40 -10.25
C ARG A 30 -13.38 -10.89 -10.16
N ILE A 31 -12.23 -10.32 -9.79
CA ILE A 31 -12.04 -8.87 -9.69
C ILE A 31 -12.17 -8.21 -11.08
N SER A 32 -11.76 -8.89 -12.15
CA SER A 32 -11.96 -8.44 -13.53
C SER A 32 -13.44 -8.34 -13.96
N ARG A 33 -14.39 -9.03 -13.30
CA ARG A 33 -15.83 -8.88 -13.60
C ARG A 33 -16.45 -7.57 -13.10
N VAL A 34 -15.79 -6.84 -12.21
CA VAL A 34 -16.25 -5.53 -11.71
C VAL A 34 -15.74 -4.39 -12.61
N ALA A 35 -14.82 -4.68 -13.53
CA ALA A 35 -14.09 -3.71 -14.35
C ALA A 35 -14.87 -3.11 -15.53
N ALA A 36 -16.21 -3.18 -15.54
CA ALA A 36 -17.03 -2.68 -16.65
C ALA A 36 -17.52 -1.23 -16.46
N VAL A 37 -16.86 -0.43 -15.64
CA VAL A 37 -17.17 1.01 -15.51
C VAL A 37 -15.96 1.80 -15.99
N GLU A 38 -16.00 2.21 -17.25
CA GLU A 38 -15.05 3.14 -17.84
C GLU A 38 -15.09 4.48 -17.10
N VAL A 39 -13.93 4.92 -16.60
CA VAL A 39 -13.71 6.28 -16.11
C VAL A 39 -13.23 7.12 -17.30
N PRO A 40 -13.74 8.36 -17.52
CA PRO A 40 -13.36 9.17 -18.67
C PRO A 40 -11.83 9.34 -18.77
N GLN A 41 -11.28 9.05 -19.95
CA GLN A 41 -9.87 9.30 -20.28
C GLN A 41 -9.54 10.79 -20.12
N ALA A 42 -8.51 11.08 -19.33
CA ALA A 42 -7.90 12.40 -19.27
C ALA A 42 -7.01 12.62 -20.52
N PRO A 43 -6.93 13.86 -21.05
CA PRO A 43 -6.18 14.14 -22.27
C PRO A 43 -4.66 14.12 -22.03
N ASP A 44 -3.95 13.53 -23.00
CA ASP A 44 -2.50 13.58 -23.27
C ASP A 44 -1.57 13.93 -22.10
N ALA A 45 -1.26 12.92 -21.29
CA ALA A 45 -0.16 12.98 -20.36
C ALA A 45 1.17 12.99 -21.13
N SER A 46 1.96 14.05 -20.92
CA SER A 46 3.34 14.15 -21.38
C SER A 46 4.13 12.88 -21.04
N ALA A 47 4.55 12.13 -22.06
CA ALA A 47 5.22 10.85 -21.91
C ALA A 47 6.49 10.99 -21.04
N ILE A 48 6.44 10.49 -19.80
CA ILE A 48 7.62 10.38 -18.95
C ILE A 48 8.56 9.37 -19.63
N SER A 49 9.76 9.82 -20.03
CA SER A 49 10.69 8.96 -20.73
C SER A 49 11.14 7.80 -19.84
N GLU A 50 11.25 6.61 -20.42
CA GLU A 50 11.71 5.39 -19.74
C GLU A 50 13.09 5.58 -19.09
N GLU A 51 13.91 6.47 -19.67
CA GLU A 51 15.22 6.87 -19.15
C GLU A 51 15.12 7.73 -17.88
N SER A 52 14.16 8.66 -17.81
CA SER A 52 13.89 9.45 -16.59
C SER A 52 13.42 8.58 -15.43
N LEU A 53 12.53 7.60 -15.70
CA LEU A 53 12.09 6.63 -14.70
C LEU A 53 13.23 5.73 -14.23
N ASN A 54 14.06 5.27 -15.16
CA ASN A 54 15.25 4.50 -14.82
C ASN A 54 16.23 5.30 -13.97
N LYS A 55 16.45 6.59 -14.28
CA LYS A 55 17.28 7.49 -13.47
C LYS A 55 16.68 7.71 -12.08
N MET A 56 15.37 7.96 -11.99
CA MET A 56 14.67 8.20 -10.72
C MET A 56 14.80 7.00 -9.78
N PHE A 57 14.48 5.78 -10.24
CA PHE A 57 14.53 4.59 -9.38
C PHE A 57 15.95 4.03 -9.15
N ARG A 58 16.96 4.50 -9.89
CA ARG A 58 18.38 4.18 -9.65
C ARG A 58 19.09 5.17 -8.73
N SER A 59 18.44 6.29 -8.36
CA SER A 59 18.99 7.23 -7.38
C SER A 59 19.16 6.55 -6.01
N LYS A 60 20.16 6.98 -5.24
CA LYS A 60 20.43 6.44 -3.91
C LYS A 60 19.18 6.62 -3.02
N PRO A 61 18.68 5.54 -2.38
CA PRO A 61 17.58 5.65 -1.42
C PRO A 61 17.93 6.59 -0.26
N CYS A 62 16.94 7.35 0.20
CA CYS A 62 17.06 8.31 1.29
C CYS A 62 15.81 8.27 2.16
N SER A 63 15.87 8.86 3.36
CA SER A 63 14.67 9.04 4.18
C SER A 63 13.61 9.81 3.41
N ILE A 64 12.36 9.39 3.58
CA ILE A 64 11.18 10.05 3.00
C ILE A 64 10.39 10.83 4.05
N ALA A 65 11.01 11.12 5.19
CA ALA A 65 10.48 12.02 6.19
C ALA A 65 10.22 13.40 5.58
N LEU A 66 9.08 13.99 5.95
CA LEU A 66 8.77 15.36 5.59
C LEU A 66 9.69 16.32 6.35
N PRO A 67 10.35 17.27 5.66
CA PRO A 67 11.17 18.27 6.33
C PRO A 67 10.30 19.11 7.27
N PRO A 68 10.86 19.64 8.38
CA PRO A 68 10.11 20.40 9.39
C PRO A 68 9.24 21.52 8.84
N GLU A 69 9.69 22.19 7.77
CA GLU A 69 8.99 23.31 7.14
C GLU A 69 7.93 22.90 6.09
N SER A 70 7.70 21.60 5.90
CA SER A 70 6.75 21.15 4.87
C SER A 70 5.31 21.47 5.27
N PRO A 71 4.53 22.13 4.40
CA PRO A 71 3.12 22.42 4.67
C PRO A 71 2.25 21.15 4.72
N LEU A 72 2.81 20.02 4.29
CA LEU A 72 2.16 18.71 4.33
C LEU A 72 2.37 18.00 5.67
N ARG A 73 3.16 18.56 6.61
CA ARG A 73 3.34 17.96 7.93
C ARG A 73 2.04 17.99 8.71
N ASN A 74 1.78 16.88 9.39
CA ASN A 74 0.74 16.77 10.38
C ASN A 74 1.32 17.12 11.74
N GLU A 75 0.95 18.29 12.25
CA GLU A 75 1.21 18.69 13.63
C GLU A 75 0.07 18.21 14.53
N GLU A 76 0.41 17.57 15.65
CA GLU A 76 -0.61 17.20 16.62
C GLU A 76 -1.02 18.47 17.39
N PRO A 77 -2.30 18.89 17.35
CA PRO A 77 -2.71 20.15 17.95
C PRO A 77 -2.52 20.11 19.47
N THR A 78 -1.70 21.02 19.99
CA THR A 78 -1.52 21.25 21.42
C THR A 78 -2.56 22.24 21.91
N TYR A 79 -3.51 21.76 22.69
CA TYR A 79 -4.49 22.64 23.34
C TYR A 79 -4.06 22.94 24.78
N GLU A 80 -4.19 24.20 25.20
CA GLU A 80 -3.83 24.69 26.53
C GLU A 80 -5.06 25.11 27.36
N GLY A 81 -4.86 25.36 28.65
CA GLY A 81 -5.88 25.88 29.56
C GLY A 81 -7.08 24.95 29.78
N LEU A 82 -8.28 25.54 29.93
CA LEU A 82 -9.52 24.79 30.19
C LEU A 82 -9.86 23.80 29.06
N ARG A 83 -9.50 24.13 27.81
CA ARG A 83 -9.69 23.25 26.65
C ARG A 83 -8.84 21.99 26.76
N HIS A 84 -7.61 22.11 27.26
CA HIS A 84 -6.77 20.94 27.55
C HIS A 84 -7.44 20.00 28.54
N VAL A 85 -7.93 20.55 29.66
CA VAL A 85 -8.56 19.77 30.74
C VAL A 85 -9.81 19.06 30.22
N PHE A 86 -10.66 19.76 29.49
CA PHE A 86 -11.86 19.18 28.88
C PHE A 86 -11.54 18.05 27.90
N LEU A 87 -10.59 18.27 26.98
CA LEU A 87 -10.17 17.25 26.01
C LEU A 87 -9.51 16.04 26.69
N LYS A 88 -8.75 16.26 27.76
CA LYS A 88 -8.17 15.20 28.58
C LYS A 88 -9.26 14.35 29.23
N MET A 89 -10.30 14.98 29.79
CA MET A 89 -11.47 14.28 30.34
C MET A 89 -12.22 13.47 29.27
N MET A 90 -12.31 13.98 28.04
CA MET A 90 -12.90 13.30 26.87
C MET A 90 -11.96 12.27 26.22
N LEU A 91 -10.87 11.87 26.88
CA LEU A 91 -9.91 10.86 26.40
C LEU A 91 -9.21 11.21 25.07
N PHE A 92 -9.19 12.48 24.66
CA PHE A 92 -8.56 12.93 23.41
C PHE A 92 -7.05 12.61 23.35
N TYR A 93 -6.38 12.68 24.50
CA TYR A 93 -4.95 12.39 24.64
C TYR A 93 -4.66 10.94 25.04
N SER A 94 -5.68 10.08 25.10
CA SER A 94 -5.48 8.64 25.33
C SER A 94 -4.64 8.03 24.20
N LYS A 95 -3.89 6.97 24.54
CA LYS A 95 -3.07 6.23 23.58
C LYS A 95 -3.89 5.80 22.35
N GLN A 96 -5.08 5.26 22.57
CA GLN A 96 -5.99 4.83 21.50
C GLN A 96 -6.40 5.99 20.59
N SER A 97 -6.83 7.13 21.15
CA SER A 97 -7.26 8.29 20.37
C SER A 97 -6.11 8.85 19.52
N LYS A 98 -4.89 8.92 20.08
CA LYS A 98 -3.67 9.29 19.36
C LYS A 98 -3.36 8.32 18.21
N SER A 99 -3.35 7.01 18.48
CA SER A 99 -3.09 5.98 17.46
C SER A 99 -4.09 6.03 16.31
N ILE A 100 -5.38 6.29 16.58
CA ILE A 100 -6.39 6.43 15.52
C ILE A 100 -6.08 7.65 14.64
N ARG A 101 -5.71 8.80 15.23
CA ARG A 101 -5.34 10.00 14.44
C ARG A 101 -4.09 9.76 13.60
N GLN A 102 -3.06 9.19 14.20
CA GLN A 102 -1.82 8.81 13.52
C GLN A 102 -2.08 7.84 12.36
N ALA A 103 -2.86 6.79 12.60
CA ALA A 103 -3.23 5.82 11.58
C ALA A 103 -3.99 6.45 10.42
N ASN A 104 -4.88 7.42 10.68
CA ASN A 104 -5.54 8.20 9.64
C ASN A 104 -4.54 8.99 8.78
N VAL A 105 -3.53 9.63 9.40
CA VAL A 105 -2.50 10.35 8.65
C VAL A 105 -1.70 9.39 7.77
N ILE A 106 -1.25 8.26 8.32
CA ILE A 106 -0.51 7.23 7.59
C ILE A 106 -1.32 6.72 6.39
N TYR A 107 -2.60 6.39 6.61
CA TYR A 107 -3.45 5.90 5.53
C TYR A 107 -3.70 6.97 4.47
N ARG A 108 -3.84 8.25 4.86
CA ARG A 108 -3.91 9.35 3.89
C ARG A 108 -2.66 9.43 3.00
N ARG A 109 -1.46 9.10 3.50
CA ARG A 109 -0.25 9.02 2.66
C ARG A 109 -0.37 7.95 1.59
N VAL A 110 -0.87 6.77 1.97
CA VAL A 110 -1.15 5.67 1.03
C VAL A 110 -2.12 6.13 -0.07
N VAL A 111 -3.28 6.66 0.33
CA VAL A 111 -4.31 7.12 -0.62
C VAL A 111 -3.79 8.25 -1.51
N SER A 112 -3.03 9.21 -0.95
CA SER A 112 -2.47 10.34 -1.70
C SER A 112 -1.46 9.93 -2.78
N GLN A 113 -0.85 8.75 -2.65
CA GLN A 113 0.03 8.20 -3.67
C GLN A 113 -0.74 7.37 -4.69
N VAL A 114 -1.69 6.54 -4.22
CA VAL A 114 -2.42 5.57 -5.04
C VAL A 114 -3.48 6.24 -5.94
N ASP A 115 -4.10 7.34 -5.51
CA ASP A 115 -5.18 7.96 -6.28
C ASP A 115 -4.69 8.94 -7.36
N LYS A 116 -3.39 9.26 -7.38
CA LYS A 116 -2.77 10.09 -8.44
C LYS A 116 -2.78 9.34 -9.79
N PRO A 117 -3.22 9.96 -10.90
CA PRO A 117 -3.16 9.33 -12.23
C PRO A 117 -1.75 8.89 -12.65
N VAL A 118 -0.74 9.70 -12.30
CA VAL A 118 0.65 9.50 -12.72
C VAL A 118 1.22 8.11 -12.39
N ILE A 119 0.80 7.47 -11.29
CA ILE A 119 1.31 6.15 -10.93
C ILE A 119 0.89 5.07 -11.92
N TYR A 120 -0.31 5.21 -12.50
CA TYR A 120 -0.83 4.28 -13.49
C TYR A 120 -0.14 4.51 -14.84
N ASP A 121 0.08 5.77 -15.22
CA ASP A 121 0.76 6.13 -16.45
C ASP A 121 2.22 5.66 -16.45
N VAL A 122 2.95 5.93 -15.36
CA VAL A 122 4.36 5.54 -15.16
C VAL A 122 4.56 4.04 -15.27
N PHE A 123 3.64 3.25 -14.71
CA PHE A 123 3.74 1.79 -14.72
C PHE A 123 2.91 1.14 -15.84
N ARG A 124 2.45 1.92 -16.84
CA ARG A 124 1.68 1.45 -18.00
C ARG A 124 0.49 0.56 -17.60
N MET A 125 -0.23 0.98 -16.56
CA MET A 125 -1.44 0.33 -16.09
C MET A 125 -2.65 1.19 -16.43
N GLU A 126 -3.74 0.56 -16.82
CA GLU A 126 -5.03 1.26 -16.88
C GLU A 126 -5.55 1.54 -15.45
N LYS A 127 -6.17 2.70 -15.23
CA LYS A 127 -6.79 3.05 -13.95
C LYS A 127 -8.16 2.36 -13.83
N THR A 128 -8.16 1.16 -13.27
CA THR A 128 -9.36 0.35 -12.98
C THR A 128 -9.47 0.10 -11.48
N PHE A 129 -10.62 -0.42 -11.01
CA PHE A 129 -10.75 -0.87 -9.61
C PHE A 129 -9.69 -1.91 -9.25
N ARG A 130 -9.37 -2.85 -10.16
CA ARG A 130 -8.37 -3.90 -9.96
C ARG A 130 -7.00 -3.30 -9.69
N THR A 131 -6.53 -2.44 -10.59
CA THR A 131 -5.18 -1.85 -10.49
C THR A 131 -5.10 -0.87 -9.32
N ASN A 132 -6.17 -0.11 -9.04
CA ASN A 132 -6.25 0.73 -7.85
C ASN A 132 -6.17 -0.09 -6.56
N PHE A 133 -6.90 -1.20 -6.47
CA PHE A 133 -6.83 -2.13 -5.35
C PHE A 133 -5.43 -2.74 -5.19
N SER A 134 -4.79 -3.20 -6.28
CA SER A 134 -3.41 -3.71 -6.22
C SER A 134 -2.42 -2.65 -5.74
N MET A 135 -2.57 -1.39 -6.18
CA MET A 135 -1.75 -0.27 -5.70
C MET A 135 -1.97 0.02 -4.22
N LEU A 136 -3.23 -0.01 -3.73
CA LEU A 136 -3.54 0.09 -2.30
C LEU A 136 -2.87 -1.04 -1.50
N VAL A 137 -2.98 -2.28 -1.96
CA VAL A 137 -2.40 -3.46 -1.29
C VAL A 137 -0.88 -3.32 -1.16
N VAL A 138 -0.18 -2.93 -2.23
CA VAL A 138 1.28 -2.75 -2.22
C VAL A 138 1.70 -1.66 -1.22
N HIS A 139 1.07 -0.49 -1.26
CA HIS A 139 1.45 0.62 -0.38
C HIS A 139 1.05 0.38 1.08
N MET A 140 -0.07 -0.31 1.31
CA MET A 140 -0.43 -0.81 2.64
C MET A 140 0.59 -1.81 3.16
N TRP A 141 1.02 -2.77 2.34
CA TRP A 141 2.06 -3.72 2.72
C TRP A 141 3.38 -3.02 3.08
N LEU A 142 3.83 -2.03 2.30
CA LEU A 142 5.00 -1.21 2.60
C LEU A 142 4.92 -0.57 4.00
N CYS A 143 3.79 0.11 4.30
CA CYS A 143 3.55 0.74 5.59
C CYS A 143 3.50 -0.28 6.74
N LEU A 144 2.72 -1.35 6.59
CA LEU A 144 2.53 -2.36 7.63
C LEU A 144 3.83 -3.13 7.92
N ARG A 145 4.62 -3.43 6.89
CA ARG A 145 5.94 -4.05 7.05
C ARG A 145 6.88 -3.13 7.84
N ARG A 146 6.90 -1.84 7.53
CA ARG A 146 7.72 -0.85 8.24
C ARG A 146 7.28 -0.66 9.69
N LEU A 147 5.97 -0.56 9.94
CA LEU A 147 5.42 -0.45 11.30
C LEU A 147 5.71 -1.69 12.13
N LYS A 148 5.56 -2.89 11.57
CA LYS A 148 5.84 -4.15 12.27
C LYS A 148 7.29 -4.26 12.76
N ALA A 149 8.24 -3.64 12.04
CA ALA A 149 9.64 -3.60 12.46
C ALA A 149 9.87 -2.82 13.78
N GLU A 150 8.93 -1.96 14.18
CA GLU A 150 8.96 -1.19 15.44
C GLU A 150 8.34 -1.95 16.63
N GLY A 151 8.13 -3.26 16.49
CA GLY A 151 7.64 -4.13 17.55
C GLY A 151 6.16 -3.93 17.88
N ASN A 152 5.80 -4.14 19.15
CA ASN A 152 4.40 -4.22 19.58
C ASN A 152 3.61 -2.92 19.34
N GLU A 153 4.23 -1.77 19.54
CA GLU A 153 3.60 -0.46 19.30
C GLU A 153 3.27 -0.28 17.82
N GLY A 154 4.19 -0.63 16.93
CA GLY A 154 3.95 -0.56 15.49
C GLY A 154 2.92 -1.57 15.00
N ILE A 155 2.87 -2.77 15.60
CA ILE A 155 1.81 -3.75 15.33
C ILE A 155 0.43 -3.22 15.75
N GLU A 156 0.35 -2.55 16.90
CA GLU A 156 -0.88 -1.92 17.40
C GLU A 156 -1.32 -0.76 16.49
N LEU A 157 -0.41 0.15 16.13
CA LEU A 157 -0.70 1.23 15.19
C LEU A 157 -1.11 0.71 13.81
N GLY A 158 -0.42 -0.32 13.31
CA GLY A 158 -0.74 -0.97 12.05
C GLY A 158 -2.14 -1.61 12.03
N GLN A 159 -2.67 -2.05 13.19
CA GLN A 159 -4.05 -2.54 13.28
C GLN A 159 -5.05 -1.42 13.00
N TYR A 160 -4.85 -0.22 13.57
CA TYR A 160 -5.70 0.93 13.27
C TYR A 160 -5.59 1.35 11.80
N VAL A 161 -4.40 1.31 11.20
CA VAL A 161 -4.20 1.61 9.78
C VAL A 161 -4.97 0.60 8.91
N TYR A 162 -4.91 -0.69 9.24
CA TYR A 162 -5.65 -1.75 8.54
C TYR A 162 -7.17 -1.59 8.67
N GLU A 163 -7.68 -1.20 9.84
CA GLU A 163 -9.11 -0.96 10.05
C GLU A 163 -9.63 0.22 9.21
N ILE A 164 -8.88 1.32 9.17
CA ILE A 164 -9.21 2.48 8.33
C ILE A 164 -9.19 2.09 6.84
N TYR A 165 -8.17 1.32 6.42
CA TYR A 165 -8.09 0.78 5.06
C TYR A 165 -9.31 -0.08 4.70
N ASN A 166 -9.76 -0.98 5.59
CA ASN A 166 -10.91 -1.83 5.28
C ASN A 166 -12.20 -1.03 5.13
N HIS A 167 -12.38 0.02 5.94
CA HIS A 167 -13.55 0.90 5.83
C HIS A 167 -13.56 1.69 4.52
N ASP A 168 -12.40 2.22 4.11
CA ASP A 168 -12.25 2.87 2.81
C ASP A 168 -12.46 1.88 1.65
N LEU A 169 -11.89 0.68 1.74
CA LEU A 169 -12.07 -0.37 0.73
C LEU A 169 -13.55 -0.76 0.56
N GLU A 170 -14.27 -0.92 1.66
CA GLU A 170 -15.72 -1.19 1.64
C GLU A 170 -16.47 -0.09 0.88
N THR A 171 -16.12 1.17 1.15
CA THR A 171 -16.68 2.35 0.47
C THR A 171 -16.34 2.33 -1.03
N ARG A 172 -15.10 2.00 -1.41
CA ARG A 172 -14.68 1.89 -2.82
C ARG A 172 -15.42 0.78 -3.56
N VAL A 173 -15.59 -0.39 -2.93
CA VAL A 173 -16.33 -1.52 -3.51
C VAL A 173 -17.81 -1.16 -3.73
N SER A 174 -18.43 -0.51 -2.75
CA SER A 174 -19.81 -0.03 -2.87
C SER A 174 -19.96 0.98 -4.02
N LYS A 175 -19.02 1.95 -4.13
CA LYS A 175 -18.98 2.93 -5.24
C LYS A 175 -18.75 2.28 -6.60
N ALA A 176 -18.03 1.16 -6.68
CA ALA A 176 -17.84 0.38 -7.89
C ALA A 176 -19.09 -0.44 -8.30
N GLY A 177 -20.24 -0.23 -7.66
CA GLY A 177 -21.51 -0.86 -8.00
C GLY A 177 -21.74 -2.22 -7.34
N VAL A 178 -20.85 -2.66 -6.46
CA VAL A 178 -20.94 -3.96 -5.78
C VAL A 178 -21.59 -3.78 -4.40
N ASN A 179 -22.91 -3.60 -4.41
CA ASN A 179 -23.70 -3.46 -3.18
C ASN A 179 -24.29 -4.80 -2.71
N LEU A 180 -24.63 -5.68 -3.65
CA LEU A 180 -25.08 -7.05 -3.35
C LEU A 180 -23.86 -7.93 -3.04
N LEU A 181 -23.96 -8.72 -1.97
CA LEU A 181 -22.89 -9.62 -1.51
C LEU A 181 -21.59 -8.91 -1.10
N LEU A 182 -21.66 -7.65 -0.65
CA LEU A 182 -20.50 -6.88 -0.20
C LEU A 182 -19.63 -7.66 0.80
N SER A 183 -20.23 -8.32 1.80
CA SER A 183 -19.49 -9.14 2.76
C SER A 183 -18.76 -10.33 2.14
N LYS A 184 -19.26 -10.89 1.03
CA LYS A 184 -18.57 -11.97 0.29
C LYS A 184 -17.39 -11.40 -0.47
N TRP A 185 -17.59 -10.25 -1.13
CA TRP A 185 -16.52 -9.54 -1.84
C TRP A 185 -15.40 -9.09 -0.92
N MET A 186 -15.72 -8.49 0.23
CA MET A 186 -14.73 -8.08 1.23
C MET A 186 -13.90 -9.26 1.72
N ARG A 187 -14.49 -10.45 1.93
CA ARG A 187 -13.73 -11.67 2.27
C ARG A 187 -12.79 -12.12 1.16
N GLU A 188 -13.19 -11.98 -0.11
CA GLU A 188 -12.30 -12.32 -1.23
C GLU A 188 -11.15 -11.32 -1.37
N LEU A 189 -11.43 -10.01 -1.22
CA LEU A 189 -10.39 -8.98 -1.23
C LEU A 189 -9.42 -9.14 -0.06
N GLU A 190 -9.91 -9.51 1.12
CA GLU A 190 -9.08 -9.81 2.28
C GLU A 190 -8.12 -10.99 2.02
N LYS A 191 -8.59 -12.07 1.36
CA LYS A 191 -7.72 -13.18 0.95
C LYS A 191 -6.63 -12.72 -0.01
N VAL A 192 -6.97 -11.87 -0.98
CA VAL A 192 -6.00 -11.32 -1.93
C VAL A 192 -4.98 -10.45 -1.22
N PHE A 193 -5.42 -9.58 -0.31
CA PHE A 193 -4.56 -8.72 0.50
C PHE A 193 -3.52 -9.52 1.29
N TYR A 194 -3.96 -10.53 2.06
CA TYR A 194 -3.01 -11.33 2.82
C TYR A 194 -2.13 -12.24 1.95
N GLY A 195 -2.67 -12.77 0.85
CA GLY A 195 -1.89 -13.53 -0.13
C GLY A 195 -0.74 -12.70 -0.70
N ASN A 196 -1.00 -11.44 -1.03
CA ASN A 196 -0.01 -10.48 -1.49
C ASN A 196 1.05 -10.20 -0.43
N ILE A 197 0.65 -9.94 0.82
CA ILE A 197 1.63 -9.70 1.91
C ILE A 197 2.59 -10.88 2.04
N VAL A 198 2.07 -12.10 2.07
CA VAL A 198 2.91 -13.30 2.19
C VAL A 198 3.84 -13.45 0.98
N ALA A 199 3.32 -13.24 -0.24
CA ALA A 199 4.12 -13.32 -1.46
C ALA A 199 5.26 -12.29 -1.46
N PHE A 200 4.96 -11.02 -1.14
CA PHE A 200 5.95 -9.95 -1.15
C PHE A 200 6.96 -10.07 -0.01
N ASP A 201 6.52 -10.43 1.20
CA ASP A 201 7.44 -10.64 2.32
C ASP A 201 8.40 -11.80 2.03
N THR A 202 7.91 -12.90 1.44
CA THR A 202 8.74 -14.06 1.06
C THR A 202 9.76 -13.67 0.00
N ALA A 203 9.33 -12.91 -1.00
CA ALA A 203 10.19 -12.42 -2.07
C ALA A 203 11.20 -11.33 -1.63
N MET A 204 11.09 -10.85 -0.39
CA MET A 204 11.97 -9.86 0.22
C MET A 204 12.83 -10.45 1.35
N LEU A 205 12.87 -11.77 1.49
CA LEU A 205 13.79 -12.45 2.42
C LEU A 205 15.23 -12.42 1.89
N PRO A 206 16.24 -12.43 2.77
CA PRO A 206 17.64 -12.48 2.36
C PRO A 206 17.98 -13.68 1.46
N GLU A 207 17.29 -14.80 1.63
CA GLU A 207 17.50 -16.05 0.88
C GLU A 207 16.69 -16.10 -0.43
N ALA A 208 15.87 -15.08 -0.72
CA ALA A 208 15.06 -15.02 -1.93
C ALA A 208 15.95 -14.80 -3.18
N LYS A 209 15.51 -15.36 -4.31
CA LYS A 209 16.18 -15.14 -5.60
C LYS A 209 15.94 -13.71 -6.09
N GLN A 210 16.84 -13.22 -6.94
CA GLN A 210 16.77 -11.86 -7.45
C GLN A 210 15.45 -11.54 -8.18
N ASP A 211 14.87 -12.54 -8.84
CA ASP A 211 13.64 -12.47 -9.62
C ASP A 211 12.37 -12.78 -8.82
N ASP A 212 12.44 -13.26 -7.57
CA ASP A 212 11.26 -13.66 -6.79
C ASP A 212 10.28 -12.49 -6.60
N LEU A 213 10.79 -11.29 -6.34
CA LEU A 213 9.93 -10.10 -6.18
C LEU A 213 9.29 -9.69 -7.50
N GLN A 214 10.05 -9.75 -8.59
CA GLN A 214 9.53 -9.47 -9.93
C GLN A 214 8.41 -10.44 -10.28
N ASN A 215 8.59 -11.73 -10.00
CA ASN A 215 7.61 -12.78 -10.25
C ASN A 215 6.36 -12.60 -9.37
N ALA A 216 6.53 -12.25 -8.09
CA ALA A 216 5.42 -11.95 -7.19
C ALA A 216 4.63 -10.71 -7.64
N ILE A 217 5.31 -9.65 -8.06
CA ILE A 217 4.69 -8.42 -8.58
C ILE A 217 3.92 -8.71 -9.87
N TRP A 218 4.54 -9.41 -10.82
CA TRP A 218 3.88 -9.80 -12.06
C TRP A 218 2.57 -10.52 -11.78
N LYS A 219 2.64 -11.60 -10.98
CA LYS A 219 1.49 -12.46 -10.70
C LYS A 219 0.34 -11.74 -10.01
N ASN A 220 0.64 -10.83 -9.07
CA ASN A 220 -0.40 -10.25 -8.21
C ASN A 220 -0.85 -8.83 -8.60
N VAL A 221 -0.07 -8.12 -9.42
CA VAL A 221 -0.35 -6.72 -9.79
C VAL A 221 -0.65 -6.61 -11.28
N PHE A 222 0.19 -7.19 -12.13
CA PHE A 222 0.09 -6.98 -13.59
C PHE A 222 -0.77 -8.04 -14.28
N ALA A 223 -0.55 -9.33 -14.00
CA ALA A 223 -1.25 -10.43 -14.64
C ALA A 223 -2.76 -10.41 -14.32
N GLU A 224 -3.59 -10.31 -15.36
CA GLU A 224 -5.05 -10.28 -15.20
C GLU A 224 -5.64 -11.60 -14.70
N ASP A 225 -5.07 -12.70 -15.19
CA ASP A 225 -5.46 -14.07 -14.86
C ASP A 225 -4.58 -14.69 -13.75
N GLY A 226 -3.57 -13.97 -13.27
CA GLY A 226 -2.59 -14.47 -12.32
C GLY A 226 -1.60 -15.48 -12.91
N SER A 227 -1.43 -15.49 -14.24
CA SER A 227 -0.45 -16.32 -14.94
C SER A 227 0.96 -16.11 -14.39
N SER A 228 1.69 -17.21 -14.21
CA SER A 228 3.11 -17.16 -13.82
C SER A 228 4.02 -16.79 -14.99
N LYS A 229 3.55 -16.90 -16.25
CA LYS A 229 4.35 -16.58 -17.42
C LYS A 229 4.34 -15.07 -17.64
N LEU A 230 5.49 -14.45 -17.46
CA LEU A 230 5.69 -13.02 -17.68
C LEU A 230 5.57 -12.67 -19.16
N ASP A 231 4.70 -11.72 -19.47
CA ASP A 231 4.61 -11.15 -20.81
C ASP A 231 5.83 -10.23 -21.07
N ALA A 232 6.48 -10.44 -22.22
CA ALA A 232 7.61 -9.63 -22.66
C ALA A 232 7.23 -8.15 -22.84
N SER A 233 5.98 -7.87 -23.24
CA SER A 233 5.50 -6.49 -23.42
C SER A 233 5.41 -5.71 -22.09
N ALA A 234 5.08 -6.41 -20.99
CA ALA A 234 4.91 -5.83 -19.67
C ALA A 234 6.20 -5.80 -18.84
N LEU A 235 7.23 -6.54 -19.25
CA LEU A 235 8.50 -6.68 -18.54
C LEU A 235 9.13 -5.33 -18.13
N PRO A 236 9.22 -4.28 -18.99
CA PRO A 236 9.80 -3.01 -18.58
C PRO A 236 9.06 -2.35 -17.41
N ALA A 237 7.72 -2.38 -17.44
CA ALA A 237 6.88 -1.81 -16.40
C ALA A 237 6.97 -2.59 -15.09
N VAL A 238 6.97 -3.93 -15.16
CA VAL A 238 7.15 -4.81 -13.99
C VAL A 238 8.51 -4.55 -13.34
N LEU A 239 9.58 -4.44 -14.13
CA LEU A 239 10.91 -4.13 -13.63
C LEU A 239 10.99 -2.74 -12.99
N ALA A 240 10.37 -1.73 -13.60
CA ALA A 240 10.29 -0.39 -13.04
C ALA A 240 9.56 -0.37 -11.69
N PHE A 241 8.41 -1.05 -11.61
CA PHE A 241 7.64 -1.16 -10.37
C PHE A 241 8.38 -1.96 -9.29
N THR A 242 9.10 -3.02 -9.69
CA THR A 242 9.97 -3.79 -8.79
C THR A 242 11.07 -2.92 -8.18
N ARG A 243 11.71 -2.06 -8.99
CA ARG A 243 12.71 -1.09 -8.51
C ARG A 243 12.08 -0.07 -7.57
N TYR A 244 10.93 0.49 -7.93
CA TYR A 244 10.18 1.40 -7.08
C TYR A 244 9.88 0.77 -5.72
N ILE A 245 9.30 -0.44 -5.68
CA ILE A 245 8.98 -1.14 -4.43
C ILE A 245 10.22 -1.36 -3.56
N ARG A 246 11.32 -1.87 -4.13
CA ARG A 246 12.57 -2.07 -3.38
C ARG A 246 13.10 -0.76 -2.82
N ARG A 247 13.09 0.29 -3.63
CA ARG A 247 13.51 1.63 -3.23
C ARG A 247 12.63 2.16 -2.10
N GLU A 248 11.30 2.08 -2.20
CA GLU A 248 10.39 2.52 -1.14
C GLU A 248 10.59 1.74 0.16
N CYS A 249 10.80 0.43 0.10
CA CYS A 249 11.18 -0.36 1.28
C CYS A 249 12.44 0.21 1.95
N THR A 250 13.48 0.50 1.17
CA THR A 250 14.72 1.07 1.70
C THR A 250 14.49 2.47 2.26
N CYS A 251 13.78 3.35 1.55
CA CYS A 251 13.42 4.69 2.03
C CYS A 251 12.69 4.66 3.37
N LEU A 252 11.65 3.83 3.46
CA LEU A 252 10.89 3.65 4.69
C LEU A 252 11.78 3.15 5.82
N SER A 253 12.70 2.22 5.55
CA SER A 253 13.65 1.72 6.56
C SER A 253 14.64 2.79 7.04
N LEU A 254 15.02 3.73 6.17
CA LEU A 254 15.87 4.88 6.49
C LEU A 254 15.11 6.02 7.18
N THR A 255 13.77 5.97 7.17
CA THR A 255 12.92 6.98 7.78
C THR A 255 12.77 6.68 9.26
N ASP A 256 12.94 7.72 10.08
CA ASP A 256 12.92 7.62 11.53
C ASP A 256 11.54 7.18 12.04
N LYS A 257 11.53 6.56 13.23
CA LYS A 257 10.32 6.02 13.86
C LYS A 257 9.26 7.11 14.05
N GLU A 258 9.65 8.31 14.44
CA GLU A 258 8.74 9.41 14.78
C GLU A 258 8.00 9.91 13.54
N ALA A 259 8.69 10.09 12.42
CA ALA A 259 8.11 10.44 11.13
C ALA A 259 7.15 9.36 10.63
N ILE A 260 7.51 8.07 10.75
CA ILE A 260 6.62 6.97 10.38
C ILE A 260 5.36 6.95 11.25
N PHE A 261 5.50 7.05 12.58
CA PHE A 261 4.38 6.95 13.52
C PHE A 261 3.45 8.16 13.44
N SER A 262 3.97 9.35 13.20
CA SER A 262 3.16 10.57 13.01
C SER A 262 2.56 10.68 11.61
N GLY A 263 2.95 9.82 10.66
CA GLY A 263 2.56 9.91 9.26
C GLY A 263 3.20 11.12 8.54
N ASN A 264 4.31 11.63 9.05
CA ASN A 264 5.09 12.73 8.49
C ASN A 264 6.12 12.21 7.47
N PHE A 265 5.66 11.46 6.49
CA PHE A 265 6.44 10.97 5.36
C PHE A 265 5.61 11.05 4.08
N ILE A 266 6.26 11.02 2.91
CA ILE A 266 5.59 10.95 1.61
C ILE A 266 6.36 9.95 0.74
N PHE A 267 5.65 9.02 0.10
CA PHE A 267 6.25 8.10 -0.87
C PHE A 267 6.97 8.86 -1.98
N THR A 268 7.98 8.26 -2.62
CA THR A 268 8.72 8.94 -3.68
C THR A 268 7.75 9.52 -4.73
N PRO A 269 7.74 10.84 -4.96
CA PRO A 269 6.88 11.46 -5.96
C PRO A 269 7.24 10.91 -7.34
N LEU A 270 6.20 10.56 -8.10
CA LEU A 270 6.33 10.10 -9.48
C LEU A 270 6.10 11.23 -10.50
N ASP A 271 5.83 12.43 -9.99
CA ASP A 271 5.74 13.66 -10.76
C ASP A 271 7.16 14.11 -11.15
N ASN A 272 7.31 14.58 -12.39
CA ASN A 272 8.59 14.88 -13.07
C ASN A 272 9.71 15.33 -12.10
N PRO A 273 10.87 14.64 -12.05
CA PRO A 273 12.06 15.26 -11.49
C PRO A 273 12.35 16.42 -12.43
N LYS A 274 12.23 17.65 -11.94
CA LYS A 274 12.57 18.83 -12.76
C LYS A 274 13.92 18.58 -13.48
N PRO A 275 14.03 18.97 -14.76
CA PRO A 275 15.20 18.70 -15.59
C PRO A 275 16.51 19.11 -14.93
#